data_AF-A0A0D7KS17-F1
#
_entry.id   AF-A0A0D7KS17-F1
#
_cell.length_a   1.000
_cell.length_b   1.000
_cell.length_c   1.000
_cell.angle_alpha   90.00
_cell.angle_beta   90.00
_cell.angle_gamma   90.00
#
_symmetry.space_group_name_H-M   'P 1'
#
loop_
_entity.id
_entity.type
_entity.pdbx_description
1 polymer ?
#
loop_
_entity_poly.entity_id
_entity_poly.type
_entity_poly.pdbx_seq_one_letter_code
_entity_poly.pdbx_strand_id
1 'polypeptide(L)'
;MPNLFDVELVFSQIPELLAYLPITLGIAFASMLLSLLIGLATALIKIKQIPVLCSLAAFYVSFMRGTPIIVQLYLAFYAVPMAMQYINYYYGTDYNTNHIPPMIFVLIT
;
A
#
# COMPACT_ATOMS: atom_id res chain seq x y z
N MET A 1 25.74 -29.31 -17.96
CA MET A 1 25.32 -28.28 -16.99
C MET A 1 24.24 -27.47 -17.67
N PRO A 2 23.04 -27.31 -17.11
CA PRO A 2 22.10 -26.32 -17.65
C PRO A 2 22.84 -24.98 -17.73
N ASN A 3 22.64 -24.23 -18.81
CA ASN A 3 23.24 -22.91 -18.95
C ASN A 3 22.81 -22.07 -17.75
N LEU A 4 23.76 -21.60 -16.94
CA LEU A 4 23.48 -20.77 -15.75
C LEU A 4 22.84 -19.43 -16.12
N PHE A 5 23.06 -18.98 -17.36
CA PHE A 5 22.51 -17.75 -17.90
C PHE A 5 22.07 -18.00 -19.34
N ASP A 6 20.78 -17.85 -19.60
CA ASP A 6 20.18 -18.12 -20.90
C ASP A 6 19.72 -16.81 -21.55
N VAL A 7 20.57 -16.28 -22.42
CA VAL A 7 20.39 -14.96 -23.05
C VAL A 7 19.12 -14.92 -23.90
N GLU A 8 18.81 -16.03 -24.58
CA GLU A 8 17.61 -16.17 -25.40
C GLU A 8 16.34 -16.06 -24.56
N LEU A 9 16.36 -16.65 -23.35
CA LEU A 9 15.25 -16.58 -22.40
C LEU A 9 15.02 -15.14 -21.91
N VAL A 10 16.09 -14.40 -21.61
CA VAL A 10 16.00 -12.97 -21.22
C VAL A 10 15.28 -12.15 -22.29
N PHE A 11 15.70 -12.24 -23.56
CA PHE A 11 15.08 -11.46 -24.63
C PHE A 11 13.65 -11.92 -24.97
N SER A 12 13.36 -13.21 -24.81
CA SER A 12 12.01 -13.75 -25.04
C SER A 12 10.99 -13.32 -23.99
N GLN A 13 11.42 -13.03 -22.75
CA GLN A 13 10.54 -12.63 -21.65
C GLN A 13 10.34 -11.11 -21.54
N ILE A 14 11.17 -10.29 -22.17
CA ILE A 14 10.99 -8.82 -22.20
C ILE A 14 9.56 -8.41 -22.62
N PRO A 15 8.97 -8.95 -23.71
CA PRO A 15 7.60 -8.59 -24.12
C PRO A 15 6.56 -8.94 -23.05
N GLU A 16 6.73 -10.06 -22.36
CA GLU A 16 5.82 -10.50 -21.30
C GLU A 16 5.93 -9.59 -20.06
N LEU A 17 7.14 -9.19 -19.69
CA LEU A 17 7.36 -8.20 -18.61
C LEU A 17 6.78 -6.82 -18.97
N LEU A 18 6.91 -6.40 -20.23
CA LEU A 18 6.34 -5.15 -20.71
C LEU A 18 4.80 -5.12 -20.61
N ALA A 19 4.14 -6.27 -20.68
CA ALA A 19 2.68 -6.34 -20.50
C ALA A 19 2.23 -5.93 -19.08
N TYR A 20 3.09 -6.08 -18.07
CA TYR A 20 2.81 -5.68 -16.68
C TYR A 20 3.22 -4.23 -16.35
N LEU A 21 4.00 -3.60 -17.21
CA LEU A 21 4.41 -2.20 -17.10
C LEU A 21 3.22 -1.22 -16.94
N PRO A 22 2.14 -1.29 -17.74
CA PRO A 22 1.00 -0.37 -17.57
C PRO A 22 0.31 -0.53 -16.21
N ILE A 23 0.25 -1.74 -15.65
CA ILE A 23 -0.34 -1.98 -14.32
C ILE A 23 0.52 -1.32 -13.24
N THR A 24 1.84 -1.51 -13.31
CA THR A 24 2.79 -0.91 -12.36
C THR A 24 2.71 0.61 -12.39
N LEU A 25 2.70 1.20 -13.59
CA LEU A 25 2.55 2.64 -13.77
C LEU A 25 1.18 3.13 -13.26
N GLY A 26 0.10 2.40 -13.54
CA GLY A 26 -1.24 2.73 -13.07
C GLY A 26 -1.31 2.82 -11.55
N ILE A 27 -0.74 1.83 -10.84
CA ILE A 27 -0.66 1.83 -9.38
C ILE A 27 0.20 3.00 -8.89
N ALA A 28 1.38 3.20 -9.47
CA ALA A 28 2.28 4.28 -9.07
C ALA A 28 1.63 5.68 -9.21
N PHE A 29 0.98 5.95 -10.33
CA PHE A 29 0.28 7.21 -10.56
C PHE A 29 -0.90 7.41 -9.59
N ALA A 30 -1.70 6.35 -9.35
CA ALA A 30 -2.82 6.41 -8.43
C ALA A 30 -2.35 6.65 -6.98
N SER A 31 -1.37 5.89 -6.49
CA SER A 31 -0.76 6.07 -5.16
C SER A 31 -0.15 7.46 -5.02
N MET A 32 0.55 7.96 -6.04
CA MET A 32 1.16 9.29 -6.03
C MET A 32 0.11 10.39 -5.89
N LEU A 33 -0.98 10.32 -6.67
CA LEU A 33 -2.04 11.33 -6.64
C LEU A 33 -2.74 11.36 -5.27
N LEU A 34 -3.08 10.18 -4.73
CA LEU A 34 -3.70 10.06 -3.40
C LEU A 34 -2.76 10.56 -2.29
N SER A 35 -1.49 10.14 -2.32
CA SER A 35 -0.48 10.56 -1.35
C SER A 35 -0.23 12.07 -1.40
N LEU A 36 -0.29 12.68 -2.59
CA LEU A 36 -0.14 14.12 -2.75
C LEU A 36 -1.30 14.87 -2.09
N LEU A 37 -2.54 14.42 -2.27
CA LEU A 37 -3.71 15.03 -1.64
C LEU A 37 -3.65 14.93 -0.11
N ILE A 38 -3.32 13.75 0.42
CA ILE A 38 -3.18 13.51 1.86
C ILE A 38 -2.01 14.32 2.43
N GLY A 39 -0.87 14.34 1.73
CA GLY A 39 0.31 15.11 2.12
C GLY A 39 0.03 16.61 2.15
N LEU A 40 -0.71 17.13 1.18
CA LEU A 40 -1.12 18.53 1.12
C LEU A 40 -2.10 18.87 2.27
N ALA A 41 -3.11 18.03 2.52
CA ALA A 41 -4.03 18.22 3.63
C ALA A 41 -3.28 18.24 4.98
N THR A 42 -2.35 17.30 5.17
CA THR A 42 -1.50 17.20 6.36
C THR A 42 -0.61 18.44 6.52
N ALA A 43 -0.03 18.95 5.42
CA ALA A 43 0.77 20.16 5.43
C ALA A 43 -0.06 21.40 5.83
N LEU A 44 -1.27 21.54 5.29
CA LEU A 44 -2.18 22.64 5.64
C LEU A 44 -2.58 22.61 7.11
N ILE A 45 -2.88 21.42 7.65
CA ILE A 45 -3.19 21.23 9.07
C ILE A 45 -2.04 21.72 9.96
N LYS A 46 -0.79 21.36 9.60
CA LYS A 46 0.40 21.78 10.35
C LYS A 46 0.62 23.29 10.28
N ILE A 47 0.38 23.92 9.12
CA ILE A 47 0.47 25.37 8.96
C ILE A 47 -0.56 26.11 9.82
N LYS A 48 -1.80 25.59 9.87
CA LYS A 48 -2.90 26.19 10.66
C LYS A 48 -2.81 25.88 12.16
N GLN A 49 -1.85 25.08 12.61
CA GLN A 49 -1.60 24.74 14.02
C GLN A 49 -2.85 24.28 14.80
N ILE A 50 -3.77 23.55 14.16
CA ILE A 50 -4.97 23.03 14.83
C ILE A 50 -4.50 21.98 15.86
N PRO A 51 -4.66 22.18 17.17
CA PRO A 51 -3.91 21.43 18.20
C PRO A 51 -4.11 19.92 18.13
N VAL A 52 -5.35 19.45 17.96
CA VAL A 52 -5.67 18.01 17.87
C VAL A 52 -5.23 17.42 16.53
N LEU A 53 -5.58 18.08 15.42
CA LEU A 53 -5.27 17.58 14.07
C LEU A 53 -3.75 17.62 13.80
N CYS A 54 -3.01 18.55 14.40
CA CYS A 54 -1.57 18.66 14.24
C CYS A 54 -0.85 17.47 14.89
N SER A 55 -1.32 17.01 16.06
CA SER A 55 -0.81 15.79 16.69
C SER A 55 -1.08 14.55 15.83
N LEU A 56 -2.30 14.43 15.30
CA LEU A 56 -2.69 13.30 14.44
C LEU A 56 -1.92 13.30 13.11
N ALA A 57 -1.74 14.46 12.51
CA ALA A 57 -0.89 14.68 11.33
C ALA A 57 0.59 14.33 11.60
N ALA A 58 1.12 14.73 12.76
CA ALA A 58 2.49 14.41 13.15
C ALA A 58 2.68 12.89 13.36
N PHE A 59 1.72 12.24 14.01
CA PHE A 59 1.71 10.79 14.18
C PHE A 59 1.67 10.08 12.83
N TYR A 60 0.75 10.47 11.93
CA TYR A 60 0.65 9.90 10.58
C TYR A 60 1.98 10.00 9.82
N VAL A 61 2.57 11.20 9.76
CA VAL A 61 3.85 11.40 9.06
C VAL A 61 4.99 10.61 9.71
N SER A 62 5.03 10.56 11.04
CA SER A 62 6.04 9.80 11.78
C SER A 62 5.90 8.30 11.58
N PHE A 63 4.67 7.78 11.56
CA PHE A 63 4.40 6.37 11.29
C PHE A 63 4.82 6.04 9.86
N MET A 64 4.30 6.78 8.87
CA MET A 64 4.56 6.49 7.46
C MET A 64 6.05 6.59 7.08
N ARG A 65 6.80 7.50 7.71
CA ARG A 65 8.25 7.65 7.47
C ARG A 65 9.13 6.81 8.40
N GLY A 66 8.59 6.38 9.54
CA GLY A 66 9.32 5.67 10.59
C GLY A 66 9.22 4.15 10.50
N THR A 67 8.19 3.63 9.82
CA THR A 67 8.05 2.19 9.57
C THR A 67 8.58 1.80 8.19
N PRO A 68 9.36 0.70 8.07
CA PRO A 68 9.77 0.18 6.78
C PRO A 68 8.56 -0.21 5.91
N ILE A 69 8.62 0.07 4.60
CA ILE A 69 7.50 -0.19 3.68
C ILE A 69 7.07 -1.66 3.64
N ILE A 70 8.03 -2.58 3.77
CA ILE A 70 7.74 -4.01 3.84
C ILE A 70 6.87 -4.31 5.07
N VAL A 71 7.15 -3.70 6.22
CA VAL A 71 6.34 -3.89 7.45
C VAL A 71 4.93 -3.36 7.24
N GLN A 72 4.77 -2.22 6.57
CA GLN A 72 3.45 -1.66 6.25
C GLN A 72 2.65 -2.60 5.35
N LEU A 73 3.28 -3.17 4.32
CA LEU A 73 2.66 -4.18 3.45
C LEU A 73 2.25 -5.44 4.23
N TYR A 74 3.10 -5.93 5.15
CA TYR A 74 2.75 -7.07 6.01
C TYR A 74 1.56 -6.74 6.93
N LEU A 75 1.55 -5.56 7.54
CA LEU A 75 0.42 -5.13 8.39
C LEU A 75 -0.87 -5.00 7.57
N ALA A 76 -0.80 -4.38 6.40
CA ALA A 76 -1.95 -4.23 5.52
C ALA A 76 -2.48 -5.59 5.02
N PHE A 77 -1.58 -6.49 4.63
CA PHE A 77 -1.98 -7.77 4.04
C PHE A 77 -2.41 -8.82 5.07
N TYR A 78 -1.81 -8.84 6.26
CA TYR A 78 -2.08 -9.88 7.26
C TYR A 78 -2.81 -9.35 8.50
N ALA A 79 -2.40 -8.20 9.02
CA ALA A 79 -2.98 -7.68 10.27
C ALA A 79 -4.38 -7.10 10.06
N VAL A 80 -4.65 -6.41 8.94
CA VAL A 80 -5.98 -5.86 8.64
C VAL A 80 -7.03 -6.96 8.49
N PRO A 81 -6.82 -8.04 7.69
CA PRO A 81 -7.79 -9.11 7.62
C PRO A 81 -8.01 -9.83 8.95
N MET A 82 -6.94 -10.06 9.72
CA MET A 82 -7.04 -10.69 11.04
C MET A 82 -7.85 -9.83 12.03
N ALA A 83 -7.61 -8.53 12.06
CA ALA A 83 -8.37 -7.60 12.89
C ALA A 83 -9.85 -7.56 12.48
N MET A 84 -10.13 -7.56 11.16
CA MET A 84 -11.50 -7.63 10.66
C MET A 84 -12.20 -8.94 11.03
N GLN A 85 -11.53 -10.09 10.95
CA GLN A 85 -12.09 -11.38 11.38
C GLN A 85 -12.37 -11.40 12.88
N TYR A 86 -11.49 -10.81 13.69
CA TYR A 86 -11.71 -10.70 15.13
C TYR A 86 -12.92 -9.83 15.49
N ILE A 87 -13.07 -8.68 14.80
CA ILE A 87 -14.25 -7.80 14.95
C ILE A 87 -15.51 -8.53 14.50
N ASN A 88 -15.46 -9.21 13.36
CA ASN A 88 -16.53 -10.01 12.78
C ASN A 88 -17.01 -11.10 13.76
N TYR A 89 -16.09 -11.81 14.41
CA TYR A 89 -16.39 -12.81 15.44
C TYR A 89 -17.15 -12.23 16.66
N TYR A 90 -16.76 -11.04 17.13
CA TYR A 90 -17.39 -10.41 18.30
C TYR A 90 -18.74 -9.73 17.97
N TYR A 91 -18.84 -9.14 16.78
CA TYR A 91 -20.04 -8.41 16.34
C TYR A 91 -20.98 -9.24 15.45
N GLY A 92 -20.67 -10.52 15.20
CA GLY A 92 -21.51 -11.45 14.42
C GLY A 92 -21.81 -11.00 12.99
N THR A 93 -20.92 -10.23 12.37
CA THR A 93 -21.13 -9.64 11.04
C THR A 93 -20.57 -10.57 9.97
N ASP A 94 -21.18 -10.74 8.80
CA ASP A 94 -20.65 -11.63 7.73
C ASP A 94 -19.67 -10.92 6.76
N TYR A 95 -18.76 -10.08 7.28
CA TYR A 95 -17.77 -9.41 6.43
C TYR A 95 -16.70 -10.40 5.93
N ASN A 96 -16.95 -10.96 4.74
CA ASN A 96 -16.05 -11.90 4.06
C ASN A 96 -14.74 -11.19 3.63
N THR A 97 -13.72 -11.34 4.47
CA THR A 97 -12.40 -10.69 4.34
C THR A 97 -11.53 -11.28 3.24
N ASN A 98 -11.91 -12.43 2.68
CA ASN A 98 -11.10 -13.19 1.73
C ASN A 98 -11.12 -12.62 0.29
N HIS A 99 -12.00 -11.64 0.01
CA HIS A 99 -12.12 -11.03 -1.32
C HIS A 99 -11.49 -9.65 -1.44
N ILE A 100 -10.76 -9.16 -0.43
CA ILE A 100 -10.13 -7.84 -0.51
C ILE A 100 -9.00 -7.89 -1.56
N PRO A 101 -9.09 -7.12 -2.66
CA PRO A 101 -8.06 -7.14 -3.68
C PRO A 101 -6.71 -6.67 -3.13
N PRO A 102 -5.60 -7.38 -3.38
CA PRO A 102 -4.26 -7.00 -2.89
C PRO A 102 -3.83 -5.59 -3.29
N MET A 103 -4.33 -5.08 -4.43
CA MET A 103 -4.04 -3.72 -4.90
C MET A 103 -4.50 -2.63 -3.92
N ILE A 104 -5.58 -2.84 -3.17
CA ILE A 104 -6.07 -1.82 -2.22
C ILE A 104 -5.06 -1.63 -1.10
N PHE A 105 -4.43 -2.70 -0.62
CA PHE A 105 -3.41 -2.62 0.41
C PHE A 105 -2.19 -1.83 -0.07
N VAL A 106 -1.76 -2.04 -1.32
CA VAL A 106 -0.64 -1.32 -1.94
C VAL A 106 -0.94 0.17 -2.14
N LEU A 107 -2.20 0.56 -2.34
CA LEU A 107 -2.59 1.98 -2.45
C LEU A 107 -2.60 2.70 -1.10
N ILE A 108 -2.80 1.98 0.00
CA ILE A 108 -2.99 2.55 1.35
C ILE A 108 -1.66 2.69 2.11
N THR A 109 -0.71 1.78 1.86
CA THR A 109 0.65 1.80 2.44
C THR A 109 1.57 2.71 1.67
#